data_AF-A0A087TI95-F1
#
_entry.id   AF-A0A087TI95-F1
#
_cell.length_a   1.000
_cell.length_b   1.000
_cell.length_c   1.000
_cell.angle_alpha   90.00
_cell.angle_beta   90.00
_cell.angle_gamma   90.00
#
_symmetry.space_group_name_H-M   'P 1'
#
loop_
_entity.id
_entity.type
_entity.pdbx_description
1 polymer ?
#
loop_
_entity_poly.entity_id
_entity_poly.type
_entity_poly.pdbx_seq_one_letter_code
_entity_poly.pdbx_strand_id
1 'polypeptide(L)'
;MQSSEFLIDIRDPASDRFYREIWQKTATENAHIYEEVFQCIPTDKVRNFHQLREYQAKASLANLNAVAAREKAKKIRGHLVAFPMLFLCEEKLKPTLSVKEHYLPNSVWT
;
A
#
# COMPACT_ATOMS: atom_id res chain seq x y z
N MET A 1 -32.13 -3.80 2.41
CA MET A 1 -31.61 -5.14 2.08
C MET A 1 -30.38 -5.35 2.93
N GLN A 2 -30.48 -6.18 3.97
CA GLN A 2 -29.37 -6.50 4.86
C GLN A 2 -28.28 -7.22 4.06
N SER A 3 -27.14 -6.56 3.87
CA SER A 3 -25.90 -7.23 3.51
C SER A 3 -25.57 -8.20 4.63
N SER A 4 -25.67 -9.50 4.36
CA SER A 4 -25.14 -10.52 5.25
C SER A 4 -23.63 -10.30 5.34
N GLU A 5 -23.21 -9.61 6.41
CA GLU A 5 -21.81 -9.63 6.81
C GLU A 5 -21.50 -11.09 7.15
N PHE A 6 -20.82 -11.78 6.23
CA PHE A 6 -20.17 -13.03 6.55
C PHE A 6 -19.20 -12.73 7.70
N LEU A 7 -19.62 -13.08 8.92
CA LEU A 7 -18.81 -12.95 10.12
C LEU A 7 -17.49 -13.71 9.89
N ILE A 8 -16.40 -12.96 9.79
CA ILE A 8 -15.05 -13.50 9.67
C ILE A 8 -14.72 -14.18 11.00
N ASP A 9 -14.39 -15.47 10.94
CA ASP A 9 -13.96 -16.22 12.12
C ASP A 9 -12.50 -15.87 12.47
N ILE A 10 -12.31 -15.16 13.58
CA ILE A 10 -11.01 -14.66 14.05
C ILE A 10 -10.47 -15.46 15.27
N ARG A 11 -11.12 -16.56 15.65
CA ARG A 11 -10.80 -17.29 16.89
C ARG A 11 -9.45 -18.01 16.83
N ASP A 12 -9.02 -18.41 15.64
CA ASP A 12 -7.72 -19.03 15.41
C ASP A 12 -6.91 -18.21 14.40
N PRO A 13 -6.14 -17.22 14.87
CA PRO A 13 -5.35 -16.35 14.01
C PRO A 13 -4.11 -17.04 13.41
N ALA A 14 -3.72 -18.21 13.91
CA ALA A 14 -2.54 -18.95 13.45
C ALA A 14 -2.89 -20.05 12.43
N SER A 15 -4.17 -20.38 12.27
CA SER A 15 -4.62 -21.32 11.25
C SER A 15 -4.22 -20.88 9.84
N ASP A 16 -3.86 -21.84 8.99
CA ASP A 16 -3.54 -21.58 7.58
C ASP A 16 -4.70 -20.89 6.85
N ARG A 17 -5.95 -21.30 7.16
CA ARG A 17 -7.17 -20.70 6.62
C ARG A 17 -7.23 -19.21 6.95
N PHE A 18 -7.07 -18.85 8.22
CA PHE A 18 -7.12 -17.44 8.61
C PHE A 18 -5.97 -16.65 8.00
N TYR A 19 -4.75 -17.15 8.11
CA TYR A 19 -3.57 -16.45 7.63
C TYR A 19 -3.60 -16.22 6.10
N ARG A 20 -3.92 -17.25 5.31
CA ARG A 20 -3.83 -17.18 3.84
C ARG A 20 -5.10 -16.64 3.20
N GLU A 21 -6.26 -17.18 3.58
CA GLU A 21 -7.52 -16.91 2.87
C GLU A 21 -8.23 -15.66 3.39
N ILE A 22 -7.91 -15.22 4.61
CA ILE A 22 -8.50 -14.03 5.21
C ILE A 22 -7.43 -12.93 5.28
N TRP A 23 -6.38 -13.09 6.07
CA TRP A 23 -5.43 -12.02 6.38
C TRP A 23 -4.62 -11.59 5.14
N GLN A 24 -3.85 -12.49 4.54
CA GLN A 24 -3.03 -12.17 3.37
C GLN A 24 -3.90 -11.74 2.18
N LYS A 25 -4.96 -12.49 1.87
CA LYS A 25 -5.89 -12.16 0.79
C LYS A 25 -6.47 -10.75 0.94
N THR A 26 -6.98 -10.40 2.13
CA THR A 26 -7.52 -9.05 2.40
C THR A 26 -6.44 -7.99 2.20
N ALA A 27 -5.23 -8.22 2.73
CA ALA A 27 -4.10 -7.31 2.60
C ALA A 27 -3.74 -7.03 1.13
N THR A 28 -3.65 -8.08 0.32
CA THR A 28 -3.31 -7.99 -1.11
C THR A 28 -4.43 -7.34 -1.92
N GLU A 29 -5.68 -7.72 -1.70
CA GLU A 29 -6.84 -7.15 -2.41
C GLU A 29 -7.01 -5.66 -2.10
N ASN A 30 -6.94 -5.27 -0.83
CA ASN A 30 -7.04 -3.88 -0.43
C ASN A 30 -5.89 -3.06 -1.04
N ALA A 31 -4.63 -3.55 -0.93
CA ALA A 31 -3.48 -2.86 -1.51
C ALA A 31 -3.66 -2.63 -3.03
N HIS A 32 -4.11 -3.65 -3.77
CA HIS A 32 -4.40 -3.52 -5.19
C HIS A 32 -5.47 -2.45 -5.48
N ILE A 33 -6.58 -2.44 -4.72
CA ILE A 33 -7.64 -1.44 -4.91
C ILE A 33 -7.13 -0.03 -4.59
N TYR A 34 -6.38 0.14 -3.51
CA TYR A 34 -5.80 1.44 -3.16
C TYR A 34 -4.87 1.96 -4.27
N GLU A 35 -3.99 1.10 -4.79
CA GLU A 35 -3.11 1.46 -5.91
C GLU A 35 -3.90 1.80 -7.17
N GLU A 36 -4.93 1.03 -7.52
CA GLU A 36 -5.72 1.24 -8.73
C GLU A 36 -6.57 2.52 -8.66
N VAL A 37 -7.15 2.80 -7.50
CA VAL A 37 -8.05 3.94 -7.31
C VAL A 37 -7.27 5.24 -7.11
N PHE A 38 -6.26 5.21 -6.25
CA PHE A 38 -5.58 6.41 -5.77
C PHE A 38 -4.18 6.60 -6.34
N GLN A 39 -3.59 5.55 -6.93
CA GLN A 39 -2.21 5.59 -7.40
C GLN A 39 -1.25 6.05 -6.29
N CYS A 40 -1.47 5.52 -5.09
CA CYS A 40 -0.76 5.91 -3.88
C CYS A 40 0.68 5.36 -3.83
N ILE A 41 1.49 5.97 -2.97
CA ILE A 41 2.81 5.50 -2.55
C ILE A 41 2.79 5.22 -1.04
N PRO A 42 3.61 4.30 -0.52
CA PRO A 42 4.58 3.45 -1.24
C PRO A 42 3.92 2.34 -2.09
N THR A 43 4.61 1.83 -3.11
CA THR A 43 4.16 0.74 -4.01
C THR A 43 5.33 -0.04 -4.58
N ASP A 44 5.17 -1.35 -4.81
CA ASP A 44 6.19 -2.22 -5.42
C ASP A 44 6.43 -1.93 -6.91
N LYS A 45 5.56 -1.12 -7.54
CA LYS A 45 5.71 -0.65 -8.93
C LYS A 45 6.80 0.41 -9.10
N VAL A 46 7.26 1.02 -8.00
CA VAL A 46 8.22 2.13 -8.01
C VAL A 46 9.47 1.73 -7.24
N ARG A 47 10.54 1.42 -7.96
CA ARG A 47 11.81 0.93 -7.40
C ARG A 47 12.90 1.98 -7.29
N ASN A 48 12.72 3.15 -7.91
CA ASN A 48 13.68 4.26 -7.86
C ASN A 48 13.02 5.65 -8.00
N PHE A 49 13.78 6.72 -7.78
CA PHE A 49 13.25 8.10 -7.81
C PHE A 49 12.83 8.56 -9.21
N HIS A 50 13.41 8.00 -10.27
CA HIS A 50 12.98 8.29 -11.63
C HIS A 50 11.57 7.75 -11.88
N GLN A 51 11.34 6.48 -11.59
CA GLN A 51 10.01 5.85 -11.65
C GLN A 51 9.01 6.54 -10.73
N LEU A 52 9.44 7.03 -9.55
CA LEU A 52 8.55 7.76 -8.63
C LEU A 52 7.98 9.02 -9.28
N ARG A 53 8.83 9.81 -9.95
CA ARG A 53 8.39 11.02 -10.66
C ARG A 53 7.40 10.69 -11.77
N GLU A 54 7.68 9.66 -12.57
CA GLU A 54 6.76 9.21 -13.62
C GLU A 54 5.43 8.69 -13.06
N TYR A 55 5.49 7.97 -11.94
CA TYR A 55 4.31 7.44 -11.27
C TYR A 55 3.45 8.57 -10.71
N GLN A 56 4.03 9.56 -10.02
CA GLN A 56 3.29 10.70 -9.47
C GLN A 56 2.73 11.65 -10.54
N ALA A 57 3.30 11.69 -11.75
CA ALA A 57 2.81 12.50 -12.85
C ALA A 57 1.50 11.96 -13.48
N LYS A 58 1.20 10.67 -13.30
CA LYS A 58 -0.05 10.06 -13.81
C LYS A 58 -1.24 10.49 -12.95
N ALA A 59 -2.39 10.74 -13.56
CA ALA A 59 -3.61 11.05 -12.81
C ALA A 59 -4.25 9.78 -12.24
N SER A 60 -4.66 9.82 -10.96
CA SER A 60 -5.36 8.71 -10.31
C SER A 60 -6.80 8.56 -10.82
N LEU A 61 -7.35 7.35 -10.72
CA LEU A 61 -8.76 7.10 -11.07
C LEU A 61 -9.71 7.95 -10.23
N ALA A 62 -9.38 8.20 -8.96
CA ALA A 62 -10.15 9.08 -8.08
C ALA A 62 -10.30 10.50 -8.65
N ASN A 63 -9.26 11.03 -9.31
CA ASN A 63 -9.29 12.35 -9.92
C ASN A 63 -9.98 12.33 -11.29
N LEU A 64 -9.83 11.25 -12.06
CA LEU A 64 -10.37 11.13 -13.42
C LEU A 64 -11.87 10.78 -13.43
N ASN A 65 -12.31 9.89 -12.54
CA ASN A 65 -13.69 9.41 -12.46
C ASN A 65 -14.04 8.98 -11.03
N ALA A 66 -14.58 9.94 -10.27
CA ALA A 66 -14.98 9.72 -8.88
C ALA A 66 -16.05 8.63 -8.70
N VAL A 67 -16.95 8.45 -9.69
CA VAL A 67 -18.00 7.42 -9.63
C VAL A 67 -17.39 6.03 -9.74
N ALA A 68 -16.55 5.80 -10.76
CA ALA A 68 -15.85 4.53 -10.93
C ALA A 68 -14.90 4.23 -9.76
N ALA A 69 -14.21 5.24 -9.24
CA ALA A 69 -13.39 5.13 -8.04
C ALA A 69 -14.20 4.66 -6.82
N ARG A 70 -15.37 5.27 -6.58
CA ARG A 70 -16.24 4.88 -5.47
C ARG A 70 -16.77 3.46 -5.60
N GLU A 71 -17.13 3.02 -6.81
CA GLU A 71 -17.58 1.64 -7.05
C GLU A 71 -16.48 0.62 -6.75
N LYS A 72 -15.22 0.91 -7.12
CA LYS A 72 -14.08 0.04 -6.77
C LYS A 72 -13.79 0.07 -5.26
N ALA A 73 -13.83 1.24 -4.64
CA ALA A 73 -13.54 1.43 -3.22
C ALA A 73 -14.54 0.69 -2.30
N LYS A 74 -15.79 0.45 -2.74
CA LYS A 74 -16.76 -0.37 -1.99
C LYS A 74 -16.31 -1.80 -1.72
N LYS A 75 -15.34 -2.32 -2.50
CA LYS A 75 -14.81 -3.68 -2.34
C LYS A 75 -13.80 -3.78 -1.20
N ILE A 76 -13.25 -2.66 -0.72
CA ILE A 76 -12.28 -2.62 0.37
C ILE A 76 -12.94 -3.11 1.66
N ARG A 77 -12.26 -4.01 2.36
CA ARG A 77 -12.71 -4.53 3.67
C ARG A 77 -11.66 -4.26 4.73
N GLY A 78 -12.00 -3.44 5.73
CA GLY A 78 -11.06 -2.98 6.74
C GLY A 78 -9.96 -2.07 6.17
N HIS A 79 -8.81 -2.03 6.84
CA HIS A 79 -7.69 -1.14 6.49
C HIS A 79 -6.36 -1.89 6.27
N LEU A 80 -6.37 -3.22 6.38
CA LEU A 80 -5.18 -4.03 6.20
C LEU A 80 -4.73 -3.96 4.74
N VAL A 81 -3.45 -3.68 4.51
CA VAL A 81 -2.81 -3.66 3.19
C VAL A 81 -1.49 -4.42 3.24
N ALA A 82 -1.10 -5.04 2.13
CA ALA A 82 0.23 -5.62 2.00
C ALA A 82 1.28 -4.51 1.99
N PHE A 83 2.31 -4.65 2.81
CA PHE A 83 3.39 -3.67 2.86
C PHE A 83 4.31 -3.85 1.63
N PRO A 84 4.58 -2.78 0.84
CA PRO A 84 5.38 -2.86 -0.37
C PRO A 84 6.87 -2.95 -0.01
N MET A 85 7.46 -4.13 -0.23
CA MET A 85 8.85 -4.43 0.12
C MET A 85 9.86 -3.97 -0.95
N LEU A 86 9.39 -3.61 -2.15
CA LEU A 86 10.22 -3.23 -3.29
C LEU A 86 10.21 -1.72 -3.55
N PHE A 87 9.50 -0.93 -2.74
CA PHE A 87 9.45 0.51 -2.90
C PHE A 87 10.84 1.13 -2.71
N LEU A 88 11.32 1.85 -3.74
CA LEU A 88 12.63 2.50 -3.77
C LEU A 88 13.83 1.57 -3.45
N CYS A 89 13.70 0.26 -3.70
CA CYS A 89 14.74 -0.72 -3.36
C CYS A 89 16.04 -0.58 -4.18
N GLU A 90 16.02 0.18 -5.27
CA GLU A 90 17.20 0.48 -6.10
C GLU A 90 17.91 1.78 -5.68
N GLU A 91 17.43 2.46 -4.64
CA GLU A 91 17.96 3.75 -4.18
C GLU A 91 18.74 3.63 -2.86
N LYS A 92 19.74 4.50 -2.68
CA LYS A 92 20.40 4.67 -1.38
C LYS A 92 19.59 5.65 -0.54
N LEU A 93 18.72 5.12 0.32
CA LEU A 93 17.79 5.92 1.14
C LEU A 93 18.43 6.66 2.33
N LYS A 94 19.73 6.47 2.57
CA LYS A 94 20.45 7.24 3.59
C LYS A 94 20.69 8.68 3.12
N PRO A 95 20.69 9.67 4.03
CA PRO A 95 21.04 11.04 3.69
C PRO A 95 22.40 11.12 2.96
N THR A 96 22.43 11.83 1.84
CA THR A 96 23.66 12.07 1.07
C THR A 96 24.55 13.12 1.75
N LEU A 97 25.85 13.14 1.46
CA LEU A 97 26.80 14.10 2.04
C LEU A 97 26.40 15.58 1.87
N SER A 98 25.55 15.86 0.89
CA SER A 98 25.07 17.20 0.56
C SER A 98 23.95 17.71 1.47
N VAL A 99 23.36 16.87 2.34
CA VAL A 99 22.27 17.25 3.25
C VAL A 99 22.73 17.20 4.72
N LYS A 100 22.22 18.13 5.54
CA LYS A 100 22.65 18.28 6.95
C LYS A 100 22.38 17.03 7.78
N GLU A 101 21.34 16.28 7.43
CA GLU A 101 20.92 15.03 8.07
C GLU A 101 22.00 13.94 7.96
N HIS A 102 22.94 14.05 7.02
CA HIS A 102 24.08 13.15 6.90
C HIS A 102 25.04 13.22 8.09
N TYR A 103 25.17 14.39 8.71
CA TYR A 103 26.08 14.60 9.84
C TYR A 103 25.47 14.17 11.19
N LEU A 104 24.19 13.80 11.20
CA LEU A 104 23.56 13.26 12.40
C LEU A 104 24.01 11.82 12.64
N PRO A 105 24.21 11.40 13.91
CA PRO A 105 24.50 10.01 14.21
C PRO A 105 23.31 9.13 13.81
N ASN A 106 23.60 7.90 13.35
CA ASN A 106 22.54 6.96 12.94
C ASN A 106 21.52 6.67 14.05
N SER A 107 21.90 6.86 15.32
CA SER A 107 21.01 6.72 16.49
C SER A 107 19.83 7.68 16.51
N VAL A 108 19.82 8.71 15.65
CA VAL A 108 18.62 9.56 15.47
C VAL A 108 17.51 8.79 14.74
N TRP A 109 17.86 7.76 13.97
CA TRP A 109 16.97 7.04 13.07
C TRP A 109 16.70 5.57 13.48
N THR A 110 17.32 5.09 14.57
CA THR A 110 17.26 3.71 15.06
C THR A 110 17.03 3.68 16.55
#